data_AF-A0A0R1KPJ0-F1
#
_entry.id   AF-A0A0R1KPJ0-F1
#
_cell.length_a   1.000
_cell.length_b   1.000
_cell.length_c   1.000
_cell.angle_alpha   90.00
_cell.angle_beta   90.00
_cell.angle_gamma   90.00
#
_symmetry.space_group_name_H-M   'P 1'
#
loop_
_entity.id
_entity.type
_entity.pdbx_description
1 polymer ?
#
loop_
_entity_poly.entity_id
_entity_poly.type
_entity_poly.pdbx_seq_one_letter_code
_entity_poly.pdbx_strand_id
1 'polypeptide(L)' 'MPEQQFAKVAHDIERSIKIALLNRDMTQKELAELIHANPQQLNRAIKGDMTPKSRELREQVARVLNL' A
#
# COMPACT_ATOMS: atom_id res chain seq x y z
N MET A 1 5.73 -14.18 18.64
CA MET A 1 7.07 -13.86 18.08
C MET A 1 7.01 -12.52 17.36
N PRO A 2 8.04 -11.65 17.44
CA PRO A 2 8.05 -10.33 16.78
C PRO A 2 7.66 -10.37 15.29
N GLU A 3 8.12 -11.38 14.55
CA GLU A 3 7.77 -11.63 13.14
C GLU A 3 6.25 -11.75 12.90
N GLN A 4 5.51 -12.39 13.80
CA GLN A 4 4.06 -12.52 13.67
C GLN A 4 3.35 -11.17 13.86
N GLN A 5 3.90 -10.29 14.70
CA GLN A 5 3.36 -8.95 14.89
C GLN A 5 3.59 -8.09 13.65
N PHE A 6 4.78 -8.16 13.05
CA PHE A 6 5.08 -7.46 11.79
C PHE A 6 4.18 -7.92 10.64
N ALA A 7 4.00 -9.25 10.48
CA ALA A 7 3.12 -9.81 9.47
C ALA A 7 1.66 -9.34 9.66
N LYS A 8 1.19 -9.27 10.91
CA LYS A 8 -0.16 -8.76 11.22
C LYS A 8 -0.32 -7.29 10.85
N VAL A 9 0.64 -6.44 11.24
CA VAL A 9 0.61 -5.01 10.91
C VAL A 9 0.64 -4.79 9.40
N ALA A 10 1.49 -5.52 8.67
CA ALA A 10 1.54 -5.45 7.21
C ALA A 10 0.20 -5.83 6.57
N HIS A 11 -0.44 -6.89 7.07
CA HIS A 11 -1.75 -7.33 6.60
C HIS A 11 -2.87 -6.30 6.90
N ASP A 12 -2.84 -5.67 8.07
CA ASP A 12 -3.82 -4.64 8.45
C ASP A 12 -3.67 -3.39 7.57
N ILE A 13 -2.44 -2.99 7.24
CA ILE A 13 -2.16 -1.91 6.28
C ILE A 13 -2.65 -2.28 4.87
N GLU A 14 -2.32 -3.48 4.37
CA GLU A 14 -2.79 -3.98 3.08
C GLU A 14 -4.33 -3.93 2.99
N ARG A 15 -5.00 -4.41 4.03
CA ARG A 15 -6.46 -4.41 4.12
C ARG A 15 -7.03 -2.99 4.09
N SER A 16 -6.45 -2.06 4.85
CA SER A 16 -6.92 -0.68 4.94
C SER A 16 -6.82 0.04 3.60
N ILE A 17 -5.70 -0.17 2.88
CA ILE A 17 -5.49 0.37 1.54
C ILE A 17 -6.52 -0.21 0.56
N LYS A 18 -6.76 -1.53 0.57
CA LYS A 18 -7.74 -2.15 -0.33
C LYS A 18 -9.17 -1.67 -0.08
N ILE A 19 -9.56 -1.47 1.18
CA ILE A 19 -10.88 -0.93 1.53
C ILE A 19 -11.00 0.52 1.05
N ALA A 20 -9.98 1.35 1.25
CA ALA A 20 -9.99 2.74 0.79
C ALA A 20 -10.07 2.86 -0.75
N LEU A 21 -9.42 1.95 -1.47
CA LEU A 21 -9.52 1.84 -2.92
C LEU A 21 -10.93 1.43 -3.37
N LEU A 22 -11.52 0.43 -2.71
CA LEU A 22 -12.89 -0.01 -3.00
C LEU A 22 -13.91 1.12 -2.79
N ASN A 23 -13.77 1.88 -1.69
CA ASN A 23 -14.65 3.01 -1.38
C ASN A 23 -14.55 4.18 -2.39
N ARG A 24 -13.56 4.14 -3.29
CA ARG A 24 -13.31 5.16 -4.33
C ARG A 24 -13.47 4.61 -5.75
N ASP A 25 -13.99 3.39 -5.89
CA ASP A 25 -14.09 2.70 -7.18
C ASP A 25 -12.76 2.69 -7.96
N MET A 26 -11.64 2.53 -7.25
CA MET A 26 -10.28 2.67 -7.80
C MET A 26 -9.50 1.35 -7.67
N THR A 27 -8.79 0.97 -8.72
CA THR A 27 -7.87 -0.18 -8.73
C THR A 27 -6.47 0.20 -8.24
N GLN A 28 -5.67 -0.78 -7.82
CA GLN A 28 -4.24 -0.55 -7.50
C GLN A 28 -3.43 -0.07 -8.70
N LYS A 29 -3.86 -0.43 -9.93
CA LYS A 29 -3.23 0.03 -11.17
C LYS A 29 -3.48 1.53 -11.36
N GLU A 30 -4.72 1.97 -11.22
CA GLU A 30 -5.07 3.40 -11.31
C GLU A 30 -4.42 4.21 -10.19
N LEU A 31 -4.31 3.64 -8.98
CA LEU A 31 -3.53 4.26 -7.90
C LEU A 31 -2.05 4.43 -8.30
N ALA A 32 -1.44 3.42 -8.93
CA ALA A 32 -0.06 3.50 -9.40
C ALA A 32 0.11 4.59 -10.47
N GLU A 33 -0.83 4.68 -11.41
CA GLU A 33 -0.85 5.72 -12.44
C GLU A 33 -1.00 7.11 -11.81
N LEU A 34 -1.90 7.26 -10.82
CA LEU A 34 -2.15 8.51 -10.10
C LEU A 34 -0.93 9.03 -9.35
N ILE A 35 -0.11 8.16 -8.76
CA ILE A 35 1.11 8.56 -8.05
C ILE A 35 2.38 8.43 -8.91
N HIS A 36 2.24 8.18 -10.21
CA HIS A 36 3.34 7.95 -11.15
C HIS A 36 4.34 6.87 -10.69
N ALA A 37 3.83 5.78 -10.11
CA ALA A 37 4.63 4.65 -9.65
C ALA A 37 4.55 3.46 -10.61
N ASN A 38 5.60 2.62 -10.59
CA ASN A 38 5.53 1.31 -11.22
C ASN A 38 4.50 0.42 -10.49
N PRO A 39 3.52 -0.19 -11.19
CA PRO A 39 2.48 -1.00 -10.54
C PRO A 39 3.01 -2.20 -9.75
N GLN A 40 4.06 -2.87 -10.22
CA GLN A 40 4.65 -4.01 -9.52
C GLN A 40 5.32 -3.58 -8.21
N GLN A 41 6.05 -2.46 -8.21
CA GLN A 41 6.64 -1.88 -7.00
C GLN A 41 5.56 -1.43 -6.01
N LEU A 42 4.49 -0.77 -6.49
CA LEU A 42 3.37 -0.39 -5.65
C LEU A 42 2.71 -1.61 -5.00
N ASN A 43 2.44 -2.67 -5.77
CA ASN A 43 1.82 -3.88 -5.25
C ASN A 43 2.69 -4.56 -4.19
N ARG A 44 4.01 -4.60 -4.38
CA ARG A 44 4.96 -5.07 -3.35
C ARG A 44 4.91 -4.21 -2.09
N ALA A 45 4.87 -2.90 -2.25
CA ALA A 45 4.75 -1.96 -1.14
C ALA A 45 3.46 -2.19 -0.35
N ILE A 46 2.33 -2.37 -1.03
CA ILE A 46 1.05 -2.66 -0.37
C ILE A 46 1.08 -4.01 0.36
N LYS A 47 1.80 -5.01 -0.18
CA LYS A 47 2.00 -6.32 0.47
C LYS A 47 3.06 -6.35 1.59
N GLY A 48 3.54 -5.18 2.03
CA GLY A 48 4.44 -5.09 3.18
C GLY A 48 5.93 -5.22 2.89
N ASP A 49 6.36 -5.05 1.63
CA ASP A 49 7.79 -5.00 1.30
C ASP A 49 8.50 -3.88 2.10
N MET A 50 9.68 -4.18 2.67
CA MET A 50 10.35 -3.29 3.64
C MET A 50 11.47 -2.46 3.03
N THR A 51 11.65 -2.47 1.70
CA THR A 51 12.64 -1.62 1.05
C THR A 51 12.32 -0.13 1.27
N PRO A 52 13.33 0.77 1.25
CA PRO A 52 13.10 2.21 1.37
C PRO A 52 12.05 2.72 0.37
N LYS A 53 12.12 2.25 -0.87
CA LYS A 53 11.17 2.62 -1.92
C LYS A 53 9.73 2.21 -1.60
N SER A 54 9.53 1.02 -1.04
CA SER A 54 8.21 0.55 -0.63
C SER A 54 7.62 1.36 0.54
N ARG A 55 8.48 1.87 1.43
CA ARG A 55 8.05 2.77 2.51
C ARG A 55 7.59 4.12 1.95
N GLU A 56 8.38 4.72 1.06
CA GLU A 56 8.00 5.95 0.35
C GLU A 56 6.67 5.82 -0.40
N LEU A 57 6.49 4.69 -1.12
CA LEU A 57 5.24 4.42 -1.84
C LEU A 57 4.06 4.32 -0.88
N ARG A 58 4.19 3.63 0.26
CA ARG A 58 3.12 3.57 1.27
C ARG A 58 2.78 4.95 1.84
N GLU A 59 3.76 5.82 2.05
CA GLU A 59 3.52 7.21 2.49
C GLU A 59 2.76 8.04 1.44
N GLN A 60 3.10 7.87 0.15
CA GLN A 60 2.34 8.50 -0.94
C GLN A 60 0.90 7.98 -1.00
N VAL A 61 0.71 6.66 -0.89
CA VAL A 61 -0.61 6.03 -0.85
C VAL A 61 -1.43 6.52 0.32
N ALA A 62 -0.86 6.61 1.53
CA ALA A 62 -1.54 7.11 2.71
C ALA A 62 -2.04 8.54 2.51
N ARG A 63 -1.21 9.42 1.94
CA ARG A 63 -1.61 10.80 1.59
C ARG A 63 -2.74 10.84 0.56
N VAL A 64 -2.67 10.03 -0.49
CA VAL A 64 -3.71 10.00 -1.52
C VAL A 64 -5.02 9.44 -0.96
N LEU A 65 -4.94 8.37 -0.18
CA LEU A 65 -6.10 7.66 0.35
C LEU A 65 -6.67 8.26 1.65
N ASN A 66 -6.01 9.28 2.21
CA ASN A 66 -6.34 9.90 3.50
C ASN A 66 -6.38 8.87 4.65
N LEU A 67 -5.32 8.06 4.76
CA LEU A 67 -5.11 7.05 5.79
C LEU A 67 -4.04 7.48 6.80
#